data_AF-A0A7V7G4I4-F1
#
_entry.id   AF-A0A7V7G4I4-F1
#
_cell.length_a   1.000
_cell.length_b   1.000
_cell.length_c   1.000
_cell.angle_alpha   90.00
_cell.angle_beta   90.00
_cell.angle_gamma   90.00
#
_symmetry.space_group_name_H-M   'P 1'
#
loop_
_entity.id
_entity.type
_entity.pdbx_description
1 polymer ?
#
loop_
_entity_poly.entity_id
_entity_poly.type
_entity_poly.pdbx_seq_one_letter_code
_entity_poly.pdbx_strand_id
1 'polypeptide(L)'
;MERKLSARAENERLEALIEGSSAEEVAYERLISGWLPRLLGVTARFLEQPQHRDAVCRDTLLLAWRNLPGRDRHLSASVWLLGILGSRLYSQLLALHGSPQAVRYRLASMPAGDTATVETPTGPRPVQLSGAWLATLVEQVPPIAPSRTLDVELQELIKAEIEQRHAPKTPSGERVYPPLYDPALRFRMLRSRTGYRLKESFKRRLGRPVEDKLFERWLNGKPGGGLLETHGLPRRSVEAYFNGRLDLDIDPNQLSQGLSFPDSFPNRTQRRKVSNIFIWPGDWDLVTADLSRSQRQRFVQDIWDHRLDLTTSNSYAELTEKLEQGRPLRSHHHGIVLDSEARILIYLSRYRLYMEDMSCFGFKADLGKDKLGIAIDRNGHLVKINKGLHRLAMAQTLGIRRATVRIRSIHQLWWEQHKGNAKGRGALERAIDVVTRT
;
A
#
# COMPACT_ATOMS: atom_id res chain seq x y z
N MET A 1 -26.25 -10.41 -35.01
CA MET A 1 -27.07 -10.72 -33.81
C MET A 1 -26.35 -11.73 -32.90
N GLU A 2 -25.84 -12.84 -33.45
CA GLU A 2 -25.12 -13.89 -32.70
C GLU A 2 -23.91 -13.40 -31.89
N ARG A 3 -23.03 -12.55 -32.45
CA ARG A 3 -21.88 -12.00 -31.70
C ARG A 3 -22.28 -11.23 -30.43
N LYS A 4 -23.37 -10.44 -30.49
CA LYS A 4 -23.86 -9.68 -29.32
C LYS A 4 -24.43 -10.59 -28.22
N LEU A 5 -25.02 -11.73 -28.59
CA LEU A 5 -25.52 -12.71 -27.64
C LEU A 5 -24.36 -13.47 -26.95
N SER A 6 -23.28 -13.75 -27.69
CA SER A 6 -22.07 -14.38 -27.13
C SER A 6 -21.40 -13.51 -26.07
N ALA A 7 -21.16 -12.23 -26.38
CA ALA A 7 -20.50 -11.30 -25.44
C ALA A 7 -21.30 -11.10 -24.14
N ARG A 8 -22.64 -11.02 -24.25
CA ARG A 8 -23.51 -10.90 -23.09
C ARG A 8 -23.44 -12.14 -22.19
N ALA A 9 -23.56 -13.33 -22.76
CA ALA A 9 -23.50 -14.59 -22.01
C ALA A 9 -22.14 -14.76 -21.31
N GLU A 10 -21.06 -14.28 -21.91
CA GLU A 10 -19.72 -14.33 -21.32
C GLU A 10 -19.53 -13.32 -20.18
N ASN A 11 -20.09 -12.12 -20.32
CA ASN A 11 -20.10 -11.17 -19.21
C ASN A 11 -20.93 -11.71 -18.04
N GLU A 12 -22.11 -12.31 -18.31
CA GLU A 12 -22.91 -12.99 -17.29
C GLU A 12 -22.15 -14.15 -16.63
N ARG A 13 -21.36 -14.93 -17.41
CA ARG A 13 -20.46 -15.95 -16.86
C ARG A 13 -19.36 -15.36 -15.99
N LEU A 14 -18.74 -14.25 -16.39
CA LEU A 14 -17.72 -13.58 -15.59
C LEU A 14 -18.32 -13.02 -14.30
N GLU A 15 -19.52 -12.43 -14.35
CA GLU A 15 -20.23 -11.99 -13.14
C GLU A 15 -20.50 -13.17 -12.21
N ALA A 16 -21.06 -14.27 -12.73
CA ALA A 16 -21.31 -15.47 -11.94
C ALA A 16 -20.01 -16.07 -11.35
N LEU A 17 -18.91 -16.02 -12.10
CA LEU A 17 -17.59 -16.43 -11.61
C LEU A 17 -17.15 -15.53 -10.47
N ILE A 18 -17.22 -14.21 -10.61
CA ILE A 18 -16.76 -13.26 -9.60
C ILE A 18 -17.65 -13.28 -8.35
N GLU A 19 -18.97 -13.36 -8.51
CA GLU A 19 -19.93 -13.38 -7.41
C GLU A 19 -19.94 -14.73 -6.67
N GLY A 20 -19.76 -15.83 -7.40
CA GLY A 20 -19.67 -17.18 -6.86
C GLY A 20 -18.27 -17.57 -6.38
N SER A 21 -17.26 -16.71 -6.58
CA SER A 21 -15.90 -16.92 -6.09
C SER A 21 -15.87 -16.83 -4.55
N SER A 22 -16.19 -17.95 -3.89
CA SER A 22 -15.42 -18.33 -2.72
C SER A 22 -13.95 -18.38 -3.15
N ALA A 23 -13.05 -18.20 -2.19
CA ALA A 23 -11.66 -17.94 -2.44
C ALA A 23 -10.89 -19.21 -2.90
N GLU A 24 -11.38 -19.88 -3.93
CA GLU A 24 -11.04 -21.23 -4.37
C GLU A 24 -10.25 -21.21 -5.68
N GLU A 25 -9.31 -22.15 -5.79
CA GLU A 25 -8.43 -22.33 -6.95
C GLU A 25 -9.20 -22.47 -8.27
N VAL A 26 -10.29 -23.24 -8.24
CA VAL A 26 -11.16 -23.50 -9.40
C VAL A 26 -11.76 -22.22 -9.98
N ALA A 27 -12.13 -21.26 -9.14
CA ALA A 27 -12.69 -19.99 -9.62
C ALA A 27 -11.64 -19.16 -10.37
N TYR A 28 -10.40 -19.19 -9.90
CA TYR A 28 -9.28 -18.53 -10.56
C TYR A 28 -8.88 -19.22 -11.87
N GLU A 29 -8.84 -20.55 -11.91
CA GLU A 29 -8.57 -21.31 -13.14
C GLU A 29 -9.61 -21.03 -14.22
N ARG A 30 -10.89 -20.90 -13.85
CA ARG A 30 -11.96 -20.51 -14.77
C ARG A 30 -11.79 -19.08 -15.27
N LEU A 31 -11.39 -18.15 -14.40
CA LEU A 31 -11.07 -16.77 -14.78
C LEU A 31 -9.91 -16.74 -15.80
N ILE A 32 -8.81 -17.44 -15.53
CA ILE A 32 -7.67 -17.56 -16.46
C ILE A 32 -8.14 -18.13 -17.79
N SER A 33 -8.76 -19.31 -17.77
CA SER A 33 -9.10 -20.05 -19.00
C SER A 33 -10.07 -19.25 -19.88
N GLY A 34 -10.98 -18.48 -19.29
CA GLY A 34 -11.93 -17.66 -20.01
C GLY A 34 -11.35 -16.35 -20.56
N TRP A 35 -10.44 -15.70 -19.82
CA TRP A 35 -10.03 -14.33 -20.11
C TRP A 35 -8.58 -14.16 -20.57
N LEU A 36 -7.65 -15.00 -20.14
CA LEU A 36 -6.23 -14.85 -20.47
C LEU A 36 -5.99 -14.71 -21.98
N PRO A 37 -6.58 -15.55 -22.87
CA PRO A 37 -6.35 -15.41 -24.30
C PRO A 37 -6.82 -14.07 -24.89
N ARG A 38 -7.89 -13.52 -24.33
CA ARG A 38 -8.46 -12.23 -24.75
C ARG A 38 -7.61 -11.06 -24.27
N LEU A 39 -7.15 -11.11 -23.03
CA LEU A 39 -6.22 -10.11 -22.48
C LEU A 39 -4.92 -10.11 -23.32
N LEU A 40 -4.41 -11.26 -23.71
CA LEU A 40 -3.24 -11.37 -24.60
C LEU A 40 -3.51 -10.78 -25.98
N GLY A 41 -4.68 -11.05 -26.57
CA GLY A 41 -5.12 -10.41 -27.81
C GLY A 41 -5.09 -8.88 -27.70
N VAL A 42 -5.77 -8.33 -26.68
CA VAL A 42 -5.82 -6.88 -26.44
C VAL A 42 -4.43 -6.29 -26.22
N THR A 43 -3.61 -6.88 -25.35
CA THR A 43 -2.26 -6.37 -25.05
C THR A 43 -1.33 -6.42 -26.27
N ALA A 44 -1.51 -7.37 -27.19
CA ALA A 44 -0.75 -7.44 -28.43
C ALA A 44 -0.99 -6.24 -29.38
N ARG A 45 -2.07 -5.46 -29.18
CA ARG A 45 -2.29 -4.19 -29.90
C ARG A 45 -1.41 -3.06 -29.40
N PHE A 46 -0.88 -3.17 -28.18
CA PHE A 46 -0.11 -2.11 -27.51
C PHE A 46 1.37 -2.46 -27.35
N LEU A 47 1.67 -3.74 -27.13
CA LEU A 47 3.00 -4.22 -26.77
C LEU A 47 3.52 -5.17 -27.86
N GLU A 48 4.73 -4.93 -28.35
CA GLU A 48 5.32 -5.72 -29.43
C GLU A 48 5.95 -7.02 -28.91
N GLN A 49 6.61 -6.97 -27.76
CA GLN A 49 7.32 -8.12 -27.20
C GLN A 49 6.37 -9.03 -26.39
N PRO A 50 6.34 -10.35 -26.63
CA PRO A 50 5.50 -11.29 -25.90
C PRO A 50 5.67 -11.23 -24.37
N GLN A 51 6.92 -11.15 -23.89
CA GLN A 51 7.20 -11.05 -22.45
C GLN A 51 6.50 -9.88 -21.74
N HIS A 52 6.31 -8.75 -22.43
CA HIS A 52 5.60 -7.60 -21.85
C HIS A 52 4.09 -7.84 -21.81
N ARG A 53 3.54 -8.53 -22.82
CA ARG A 53 2.12 -8.93 -22.85
C ARG A 53 1.81 -9.88 -21.71
N ASP A 54 2.65 -10.91 -21.56
CA ASP A 54 2.55 -11.92 -20.51
C ASP A 54 2.61 -11.26 -19.13
N ALA A 55 3.60 -10.40 -18.88
CA ALA A 55 3.73 -9.69 -17.61
C ALA A 55 2.51 -8.82 -17.26
N VAL A 56 1.96 -8.09 -18.23
CA VAL A 56 0.76 -7.26 -18.03
C VAL A 56 -0.47 -8.12 -17.74
N CYS A 57 -0.69 -9.21 -18.48
CA CYS A 57 -1.83 -10.11 -18.26
C CYS A 57 -1.73 -10.83 -16.92
N ARG A 58 -0.53 -11.32 -16.57
CA ARG A 58 -0.23 -11.96 -15.29
C ARG A 58 -0.59 -11.06 -14.11
N ASP A 59 -0.07 -9.83 -14.12
CA ASP A 59 -0.32 -8.87 -13.05
C ASP A 59 -1.80 -8.47 -12.99
N THR A 60 -2.45 -8.30 -14.15
CA THR A 60 -3.87 -7.93 -14.22
C THR A 60 -4.75 -8.97 -13.52
N LEU A 61 -4.54 -10.25 -13.82
CA LEU A 61 -5.33 -11.34 -13.24
C LEU A 61 -5.05 -11.49 -11.73
N LEU A 62 -3.78 -11.38 -11.32
CA LEU A 62 -3.41 -11.44 -9.91
C LEU A 62 -3.97 -10.25 -9.11
N LEU A 63 -3.95 -9.04 -9.69
CA LEU A 63 -4.54 -7.85 -9.06
C LEU A 63 -6.06 -7.96 -9.00
N ALA A 64 -6.72 -8.46 -10.05
CA ALA A 64 -8.16 -8.73 -10.02
C ALA A 64 -8.51 -9.72 -8.90
N TRP A 65 -7.79 -10.82 -8.80
CA TRP A 65 -8.00 -11.81 -7.74
C TRP A 65 -7.87 -11.22 -6.33
N ARG A 66 -6.80 -10.44 -6.08
CA ARG A 66 -6.55 -9.82 -4.77
C ARG A 66 -7.60 -8.77 -4.39
N ASN A 67 -8.20 -8.11 -5.37
CA ASN A 67 -9.10 -6.98 -5.16
C ASN A 67 -10.57 -7.30 -5.39
N LEU A 68 -10.89 -8.56 -5.68
CA LEU A 68 -12.26 -9.03 -5.85
C LEU A 68 -13.21 -8.61 -4.70
N PRO A 69 -12.82 -8.72 -3.41
CA PRO A 69 -13.70 -8.33 -2.31
C PRO A 69 -14.06 -6.84 -2.28
N GLY A 70 -13.23 -5.99 -2.89
CA GLY A 70 -13.40 -4.54 -2.95
C GLY A 70 -13.87 -4.03 -4.32
N ARG A 71 -14.34 -4.92 -5.20
CA ARG A 71 -14.85 -4.54 -6.53
C ARG A 71 -16.02 -3.57 -6.43
N ASP A 72 -16.00 -2.53 -7.26
CA ASP A 72 -17.16 -1.67 -7.48
C ASP A 72 -18.26 -2.46 -8.21
N ARG A 73 -19.38 -2.70 -7.52
CA ARG A 73 -20.52 -3.46 -8.07
C ARG A 73 -21.35 -2.67 -9.08
N HIS A 74 -21.11 -1.37 -9.24
CA HIS A 74 -21.77 -0.55 -10.26
C HIS A 74 -21.15 -0.73 -11.64
N LEU A 75 -19.91 -1.23 -11.70
CA LEU A 75 -19.24 -1.58 -12.95
C LEU A 75 -19.51 -3.05 -13.29
N SER A 76 -19.68 -3.35 -14.57
CA SER A 76 -19.65 -4.74 -15.00
C SER A 76 -18.27 -5.34 -14.74
N ALA A 77 -18.24 -6.63 -14.47
CA ALA A 77 -17.04 -7.41 -14.23
C ALA A 77 -15.97 -7.22 -15.32
N SER A 78 -16.40 -7.24 -16.58
CA SER A 78 -15.53 -7.05 -17.74
C SER A 78 -14.91 -5.66 -17.77
N VAL A 79 -15.71 -4.60 -17.56
CA VAL A 79 -15.23 -3.22 -17.53
C VAL A 79 -14.26 -3.01 -16.35
N TRP A 80 -14.55 -3.59 -15.19
CA TRP A 80 -13.65 -3.54 -14.04
C TRP A 80 -12.31 -4.25 -14.32
N LEU A 81 -12.34 -5.50 -14.79
CA LEU A 81 -11.14 -6.28 -15.12
C LEU A 81 -10.28 -5.56 -16.18
N LEU A 82 -10.92 -5.05 -17.23
CA LEU A 82 -10.24 -4.30 -18.29
C LEU A 82 -9.78 -2.91 -17.82
N GLY A 83 -10.40 -2.34 -16.78
CA GLY A 83 -9.89 -1.16 -16.09
C GLY A 83 -8.55 -1.42 -15.38
N ILE A 84 -8.39 -2.60 -14.78
CA ILE A 84 -7.11 -3.07 -14.22
C ILE A 84 -6.10 -3.26 -15.34
N LEU A 85 -6.49 -3.93 -16.43
CA LEU A 85 -5.64 -4.12 -17.62
C LEU A 85 -5.14 -2.77 -18.16
N GLY A 86 -6.04 -1.80 -18.32
CA GLY A 86 -5.70 -0.46 -18.79
C GLY A 86 -4.72 0.28 -17.88
N SER A 87 -4.80 0.05 -16.56
CA SER A 87 -3.81 0.58 -15.61
C SER A 87 -2.44 -0.05 -15.80
N ARG A 88 -2.41 -1.38 -15.92
CA ARG A 88 -1.16 -2.12 -16.14
C ARG A 88 -0.52 -1.79 -17.49
N LEU A 89 -1.31 -1.70 -18.56
CA LEU A 89 -0.87 -1.25 -19.88
C LEU A 89 -0.25 0.15 -19.80
N TYR A 90 -0.89 1.09 -19.10
CA TYR A 90 -0.35 2.45 -18.98
C TYR A 90 0.99 2.47 -18.25
N SER A 91 1.11 1.77 -17.11
CA SER A 91 2.38 1.66 -16.37
C SER A 91 3.49 1.02 -17.21
N GLN A 92 3.17 -0.03 -17.96
CA GLN A 92 4.09 -0.72 -18.87
C GLN A 92 4.55 0.20 -20.02
N LEU A 93 3.62 0.90 -20.68
CA LEU A 93 3.94 1.85 -21.75
C LEU A 93 4.76 3.03 -21.25
N LEU A 94 4.48 3.55 -20.05
CA LEU A 94 5.31 4.57 -19.42
C LEU A 94 6.74 4.08 -19.17
N ALA A 95 6.91 2.80 -18.84
CA ALA A 95 8.23 2.22 -18.63
C ALA A 95 9.02 2.13 -19.94
N LEU A 96 8.33 1.75 -21.03
CA LEU A 96 8.93 1.58 -22.34
C LEU A 96 9.22 2.92 -23.04
N HIS A 97 8.40 3.95 -22.81
CA HIS A 97 8.45 5.22 -23.53
C HIS A 97 8.93 6.40 -22.68
N GLY A 98 9.15 6.19 -21.38
CA GLY A 98 9.76 7.15 -20.45
C GLY A 98 8.86 8.32 -19.99
N SER A 99 7.84 8.72 -20.76
CA SER A 99 6.99 9.87 -20.39
C SER A 99 5.51 9.71 -20.79
N PRO A 100 4.58 10.37 -20.08
CA PRO A 100 3.16 10.42 -20.46
C PRO A 100 2.92 10.97 -21.87
N GLN A 101 3.71 11.95 -22.31
CA GLN A 101 3.59 12.55 -23.64
C GLN A 101 3.96 11.56 -24.74
N ALA A 102 5.05 10.79 -24.55
CA ALA A 102 5.44 9.75 -25.50
C ALA A 102 4.38 8.64 -25.60
N VAL A 103 3.78 8.25 -24.46
CA VAL A 103 2.65 7.29 -24.46
C VAL A 103 1.46 7.85 -25.24
N ARG A 104 1.07 9.11 -25.01
CA ARG A 104 -0.03 9.76 -25.76
C ARG A 104 0.25 9.79 -27.26
N TYR A 105 1.46 10.17 -27.66
CA TYR A 105 1.86 10.20 -29.06
C TYR A 105 1.75 8.81 -29.71
N ARG A 106 2.22 7.76 -29.02
CA ARG A 106 2.08 6.37 -29.49
C ARG A 106 0.61 5.98 -29.65
N LEU A 107 -0.24 6.30 -28.68
CA LEU A 107 -1.67 5.95 -28.73
C LEU A 107 -2.46 6.75 -29.77
N ALA A 108 -2.06 8.00 -30.06
CA ALA A 108 -2.70 8.84 -31.08
C ALA A 108 -2.61 8.24 -32.50
N SER A 109 -1.60 7.38 -32.75
CA SER A 109 -1.46 6.64 -34.01
C SER A 109 -2.46 5.48 -34.17
N MET A 110 -3.18 5.10 -33.10
CA MET A 110 -4.19 4.05 -33.17
C MET A 110 -5.52 4.59 -33.73
N PRO A 111 -6.29 3.78 -34.50
CA PRO A 111 -7.61 4.17 -34.98
C PRO A 111 -8.51 4.61 -33.82
N ALA A 112 -9.23 5.74 -33.99
CA ALA A 112 -10.02 6.43 -32.95
C ALA A 112 -9.18 7.19 -31.88
N GLY A 113 -8.13 7.89 -32.31
CA GLY A 113 -7.24 8.73 -31.50
C GLY A 113 -7.92 9.93 -30.81
N ASP A 114 -8.78 9.66 -29.83
CA ASP A 114 -9.32 10.65 -28.92
C ASP A 114 -8.22 11.17 -27.97
N THR A 115 -8.07 12.48 -27.82
CA THR A 115 -7.14 13.07 -26.86
C THR A 115 -7.69 13.10 -25.43
N ALA A 116 -8.94 12.65 -25.23
CA ALA A 116 -9.57 12.60 -23.93
C ALA A 116 -8.81 11.72 -22.93
N THR A 117 -8.94 12.10 -21.66
CA THR A 117 -8.33 11.38 -20.54
C THR A 117 -9.39 10.98 -19.52
N VAL A 118 -9.13 9.89 -18.81
CA VAL A 118 -9.88 9.45 -17.64
C VAL A 118 -9.06 9.72 -16.38
N GLU A 119 -9.73 10.18 -15.32
CA GLU A 119 -9.11 10.39 -14.03
C GLU A 119 -8.74 9.06 -13.38
N THR A 120 -7.50 8.96 -12.89
CA THR A 120 -7.00 7.78 -12.16
C THR A 120 -6.24 8.19 -10.90
N PRO A 121 -5.96 7.28 -9.96
CA PRO A 121 -5.26 7.63 -8.71
C PRO A 121 -3.90 8.31 -8.88
N THR A 122 -3.21 8.06 -10.00
CA THR A 122 -1.85 8.57 -10.30
C THR A 122 -1.82 9.72 -11.30
N GLY A 123 -2.96 10.10 -11.88
CA GLY A 123 -3.00 11.12 -12.93
C GLY A 123 -4.05 10.89 -14.01
N PRO A 124 -4.28 11.86 -14.90
CA PRO A 124 -5.11 11.65 -16.08
C PRO A 124 -4.42 10.64 -17.01
N ARG A 125 -5.16 9.59 -17.38
CA ARG A 125 -4.72 8.52 -18.29
C ARG A 125 -5.49 8.61 -19.61
N PRO A 126 -4.90 8.29 -20.77
CA PRO A 126 -5.63 8.28 -22.05
C PRO A 126 -6.89 7.39 -22.01
N VAL A 127 -7.99 7.85 -22.62
CA VAL A 127 -9.29 7.15 -22.61
C VAL A 127 -9.25 5.79 -23.31
N GLN A 128 -8.30 5.58 -24.24
CA GLN A 128 -8.04 4.30 -24.91
C GLN A 128 -7.57 3.21 -23.94
N LEU A 129 -7.14 3.59 -22.74
CA LEU A 129 -6.77 2.66 -21.67
C LEU A 129 -7.84 2.62 -20.57
N SER A 130 -9.06 3.10 -20.84
CA SER A 130 -10.20 2.92 -19.94
C SER A 130 -10.80 1.52 -20.07
N GLY A 131 -11.41 1.02 -19.00
CA GLY A 131 -12.06 -0.29 -19.02
C GLY A 131 -13.19 -0.38 -20.06
N ALA A 132 -13.95 0.70 -20.26
CA ALA A 132 -15.04 0.75 -21.24
C ALA A 132 -14.53 0.69 -22.68
N TRP A 133 -13.48 1.45 -23.01
CA TRP A 133 -12.89 1.41 -24.34
C TRP A 133 -12.26 0.03 -24.62
N LEU A 134 -11.52 -0.51 -23.66
CA LEU A 134 -10.92 -1.84 -23.78
C LEU A 134 -11.97 -2.96 -23.87
N ALA A 135 -13.13 -2.81 -23.23
CA ALA A 135 -14.27 -3.72 -23.39
C ALA A 135 -14.88 -3.69 -24.80
N THR A 136 -14.75 -2.57 -25.52
CA THR A 136 -15.14 -2.51 -26.93
C THR A 136 -14.06 -3.14 -27.82
N LEU A 137 -12.78 -2.91 -27.49
CA LEU A 137 -11.66 -3.46 -28.26
C LEU A 137 -11.57 -4.99 -28.17
N VAL A 138 -11.83 -5.58 -26.99
CA VAL A 138 -11.70 -7.04 -26.78
C VAL A 138 -12.60 -7.85 -27.72
N GLU A 139 -13.74 -7.30 -28.13
CA GLU A 139 -14.68 -7.91 -29.09
C GLU A 139 -14.16 -7.89 -30.55
N GLN A 140 -13.17 -7.05 -30.84
CA GLN A 140 -12.62 -6.84 -32.18
C GLN A 140 -11.30 -7.57 -32.40
N VAL A 141 -10.64 -7.99 -31.33
CA VAL A 141 -9.29 -8.54 -31.39
C VAL A 141 -9.34 -10.07 -31.20
N PRO A 142 -8.70 -10.86 -32.07
CA PRO A 142 -8.68 -12.30 -31.90
C PRO A 142 -7.95 -12.70 -30.61
N PRO A 143 -8.42 -13.73 -29.90
CA PRO A 143 -7.71 -14.26 -28.74
C PRO A 143 -6.37 -14.88 -29.15
N ILE A 144 -5.36 -14.76 -28.29
CA ILE A 144 -4.03 -15.33 -28.48
C ILE A 144 -3.81 -16.39 -27.41
N ALA A 145 -3.35 -17.59 -27.79
CA ALA A 145 -3.06 -18.64 -26.82
C ALA A 145 -1.93 -18.22 -25.85
N PRO A 146 -2.06 -18.53 -24.54
CA PRO A 146 -1.00 -18.22 -23.57
C PRO A 146 0.27 -19.02 -23.85
N SER A 147 1.41 -18.44 -23.45
CA SER A 147 2.68 -19.16 -23.45
C SER A 147 2.70 -20.17 -22.30
N ARG A 148 3.41 -21.28 -22.48
CA ARG A 148 3.58 -22.29 -21.43
C ARG A 148 4.21 -21.70 -20.16
N THR A 149 5.16 -20.77 -20.33
CA THR A 149 5.81 -20.07 -19.21
C THR A 149 4.79 -19.27 -18.41
N LEU A 150 3.92 -18.51 -19.08
CA LEU A 150 2.90 -17.70 -18.42
C LEU A 150 1.89 -18.56 -17.64
N ASP A 151 1.47 -19.70 -18.21
CA ASP A 151 0.57 -20.63 -17.53
C ASP A 151 1.18 -21.16 -16.22
N VAL A 152 2.45 -21.59 -16.27
CA VAL A 152 3.18 -22.07 -15.08
C VAL A 152 3.32 -20.97 -14.04
N GLU A 153 3.72 -19.76 -14.44
CA GLU A 153 3.86 -18.64 -13.52
C GLU A 153 2.54 -18.27 -12.83
N LEU A 154 1.43 -18.27 -13.58
CA LEU A 154 0.10 -17.98 -13.03
C LEU A 154 -0.34 -19.04 -12.01
N GLN A 155 -0.08 -20.31 -12.29
CA GLN A 155 -0.37 -21.43 -11.38
C GLN A 155 0.45 -21.33 -10.09
N GLU A 156 1.75 -21.03 -10.18
CA GLU A 156 2.61 -20.84 -9.02
C GLU A 156 2.17 -19.65 -8.16
N LEU A 157 1.82 -18.52 -8.81
CA LEU A 157 1.38 -17.32 -8.12
C LEU A 157 0.05 -17.54 -7.38
N ILE A 158 -0.95 -18.17 -8.00
CA ILE A 158 -2.23 -18.40 -7.33
C ILE A 158 -2.09 -19.39 -6.18
N LYS A 159 -1.30 -20.45 -6.38
CA LYS A 159 -0.98 -21.40 -5.33
C LYS A 159 -0.36 -20.69 -4.13
N ALA A 160 0.61 -19.81 -4.37
CA ALA A 160 1.23 -19.01 -3.30
C ALA A 160 0.23 -18.08 -2.59
N GLU A 161 -0.72 -17.45 -3.32
CA GLU A 161 -1.77 -16.62 -2.72
C GLU A 161 -2.74 -17.43 -1.85
N ILE A 162 -3.14 -18.62 -2.30
CA ILE A 162 -4.02 -19.53 -1.55
C ILE A 162 -3.31 -20.04 -0.30
N GLU A 163 -2.08 -20.54 -0.45
CA GLU A 163 -1.25 -21.02 0.66
C GLU A 163 -0.97 -19.91 1.68
N GLN A 164 -0.80 -18.66 1.23
CA GLN A 164 -0.62 -17.52 2.13
C GLN A 164 -1.77 -17.37 3.13
N ARG A 165 -3.00 -17.77 2.79
CA ARG A 165 -4.15 -17.72 3.71
C ARG A 165 -4.06 -18.74 4.85
N HIS A 166 -3.28 -19.80 4.68
CA HIS A 166 -3.01 -20.80 5.70
C HIS A 166 -1.64 -20.61 6.36
N ALA A 167 -0.79 -19.77 5.77
CA ALA A 167 0.56 -19.50 6.25
C ALA A 167 0.60 -18.92 7.68
N PRO A 168 1.70 -19.16 8.41
CA PRO A 168 1.86 -18.68 9.77
C PRO A 168 1.85 -17.15 9.83
N LYS A 169 1.32 -16.62 10.95
CA LYS A 169 1.31 -15.18 11.19
C LYS A 169 2.62 -14.72 11.83
N THR A 170 3.18 -13.66 11.28
CA THR A 170 4.25 -12.82 11.83
C THR A 170 3.89 -12.29 13.23
N PRO A 171 4.86 -11.73 13.99
CA PRO A 171 4.58 -11.05 15.25
C PRO A 171 3.63 -9.86 15.11
N SER A 172 3.58 -9.21 13.94
CA SER A 172 2.61 -8.15 13.62
C SER A 172 1.20 -8.66 13.40
N GLY A 173 1.01 -9.96 13.15
CA GLY A 173 -0.27 -10.58 12.86
C GLY A 173 -0.53 -10.80 11.36
N GLU A 174 0.32 -10.27 10.49
CA GLU A 174 0.27 -10.46 9.03
C GLU A 174 0.72 -11.89 8.68
N ARG A 175 0.18 -12.49 7.63
CA ARG A 175 0.60 -13.81 7.18
C ARG A 175 1.88 -13.72 6.35
N VAL A 176 2.82 -14.63 6.60
CA VAL A 176 4.02 -14.74 5.78
C VAL A 176 3.66 -15.12 4.35
N TYR A 177 4.49 -14.72 3.40
CA TYR A 177 4.33 -15.12 2.01
C TYR A 177 5.13 -16.40 1.76
N PRO A 178 4.49 -17.54 1.42
CA PRO A 178 5.14 -18.84 1.40
C PRO A 178 6.44 -18.90 0.59
N PRO A 179 6.54 -18.31 -0.63
CA PRO A 179 7.79 -18.33 -1.40
C PRO A 179 9.00 -17.68 -0.71
N LEU A 180 8.76 -16.74 0.20
CA LEU A 180 9.81 -16.05 0.97
C LEU A 180 9.97 -16.60 2.38
N TYR A 181 9.08 -17.50 2.82
CA TYR A 181 9.06 -18.00 4.18
C TYR A 181 10.08 -19.11 4.39
N ASP A 182 10.87 -18.99 5.47
CA ASP A 182 11.79 -20.03 5.88
C ASP A 182 11.31 -20.74 7.17
N PRO A 183 11.08 -22.07 7.13
CA PRO A 183 10.68 -22.84 8.30
C PRO A 183 11.61 -22.73 9.50
N ALA A 184 12.92 -22.50 9.31
CA ALA A 184 13.89 -22.33 10.39
C ALA A 184 13.61 -21.06 11.21
N LEU A 185 12.90 -20.07 10.66
CA LEU A 185 12.49 -18.86 11.38
C LEU A 185 11.24 -19.06 12.25
N ARG A 186 10.53 -20.19 12.11
CA ARG A 186 9.24 -20.44 12.79
C ARG A 186 9.30 -20.21 14.29
N PHE A 187 10.29 -20.78 14.97
CA PHE A 187 10.42 -20.68 16.42
C PHE A 187 10.78 -19.26 16.87
N ARG A 188 11.64 -18.56 16.13
CA ARG A 188 12.00 -17.16 16.40
C ARG A 188 10.78 -16.24 16.23
N MET A 189 9.99 -16.47 15.19
CA MET A 189 8.72 -15.77 14.97
C MET A 189 7.72 -16.04 16.09
N LEU A 190 7.55 -17.31 16.49
CA LEU A 190 6.64 -17.70 17.55
C LEU A 190 7.02 -17.03 18.88
N ARG A 191 8.30 -17.07 19.25
CA ARG A 191 8.81 -16.40 20.45
C ARG A 191 8.55 -14.89 20.42
N SER A 192 8.85 -14.23 19.30
CA SER A 192 8.60 -12.80 19.11
C SER A 192 7.10 -12.46 19.22
N ARG A 193 6.24 -13.30 18.63
CA ARG A 193 4.78 -13.16 18.71
C ARG A 193 4.24 -13.37 20.12
N THR A 194 4.72 -14.36 20.86
CA THR A 194 4.33 -14.60 22.25
C THR A 194 4.72 -13.40 23.12
N GLY A 195 5.95 -12.91 22.99
CA GLY A 195 6.39 -11.71 23.71
C GLY A 195 5.55 -10.46 23.37
N TYR A 196 5.24 -10.26 22.09
CA TYR A 196 4.36 -9.17 21.65
C TYR A 196 2.94 -9.30 22.23
N ARG A 197 2.36 -10.51 22.21
CA ARG A 197 1.03 -10.78 22.75
C ARG A 197 0.97 -10.58 24.26
N LEU A 198 1.95 -11.08 25.02
CA LEU A 198 1.99 -10.88 26.46
C LEU A 198 2.06 -9.39 26.80
N LYS A 199 2.91 -8.63 26.10
CA LYS A 199 3.03 -7.18 26.27
C LYS A 199 1.72 -6.45 25.90
N GLU A 200 1.10 -6.76 24.77
CA GLU A 200 -0.18 -6.15 24.38
C GLU A 200 -1.32 -6.57 25.30
N SER A 201 -1.38 -7.81 25.77
CA SER A 201 -2.37 -8.27 26.74
C SER A 201 -2.25 -7.55 28.08
N PHE A 202 -1.03 -7.40 28.60
CA PHE A 202 -0.77 -6.60 29.81
C PHE A 202 -1.21 -5.15 29.62
N LYS A 203 -0.83 -4.53 28.50
CA LYS A 203 -1.26 -3.17 28.16
C LYS A 203 -2.78 -3.05 28.05
N ARG A 204 -3.46 -4.02 27.43
CA ARG A 204 -4.92 -4.00 27.24
C ARG A 204 -5.68 -4.22 28.55
N ARG A 205 -5.22 -5.10 29.42
CA ARG A 205 -5.92 -5.47 30.66
C ARG A 205 -5.66 -4.52 31.81
N LEU A 206 -4.44 -4.01 31.96
CA LEU A 206 -4.04 -3.21 33.12
C LEU A 206 -3.74 -1.76 32.76
N GLY A 207 -2.93 -1.53 31.72
CA GLY A 207 -2.53 -0.16 31.34
C GLY A 207 -3.68 0.67 30.79
N ARG A 208 -4.41 0.13 29.81
CA ARG A 208 -5.43 0.86 29.06
C ARG A 208 -6.61 1.32 29.91
N PRO A 209 -7.21 0.50 30.81
CA PRO A 209 -8.30 0.98 31.65
C PRO A 209 -7.88 2.12 32.59
N VAL A 210 -6.62 2.12 33.05
CA VAL A 210 -6.08 3.21 33.87
C VAL A 210 -5.85 4.46 33.02
N GLU A 211 -5.23 4.33 31.84
CA GLU A 211 -5.05 5.42 30.87
C GLU A 211 -6.40 6.05 30.49
N ASP A 212 -7.40 5.23 30.17
CA ASP A 212 -8.74 5.67 29.77
C ASP A 212 -9.46 6.40 30.91
N LYS A 213 -9.38 5.91 32.16
CA LYS A 213 -9.94 6.60 33.34
C LYS A 213 -9.25 7.93 33.61
N LEU A 214 -7.92 7.99 33.50
CA LEU A 214 -7.17 9.24 33.68
C LEU A 214 -7.53 10.25 32.59
N PHE A 215 -7.63 9.79 31.34
CA PHE A 215 -8.05 10.61 30.21
C PHE A 215 -9.49 11.12 30.37
N GLU A 216 -10.42 10.28 30.81
CA GLU A 216 -11.81 10.68 31.10
C GLU A 216 -11.89 11.72 32.23
N ARG A 217 -11.08 11.57 33.29
CA ARG A 217 -10.98 12.58 34.35
C ARG A 217 -10.47 13.92 33.80
N TRP A 218 -9.48 13.88 32.91
CA TRP A 218 -8.95 15.07 32.24
C TRP A 218 -9.99 15.73 31.32
N LEU A 219 -10.72 14.94 30.51
CA LEU A 219 -11.79 15.45 29.65
C LEU A 219 -12.85 16.23 30.44
N ASN A 220 -13.15 15.76 31.65
CA ASN A 220 -14.13 16.37 32.56
C ASN A 220 -13.56 17.49 33.45
N GLY A 221 -12.32 17.94 33.21
CA GLY A 221 -11.70 19.05 33.96
C GLY A 221 -11.47 18.77 35.44
N LYS A 222 -11.39 17.50 35.86
CA LYS A 222 -11.24 17.13 37.28
C LYS A 222 -9.85 17.48 37.82
N PRO A 223 -9.68 17.65 39.15
CA PRO A 223 -8.39 17.90 39.77
C PRO A 223 -7.33 16.85 39.38
N GLY A 224 -6.10 17.32 39.14
CA GLY A 224 -4.98 16.52 38.64
C GLY A 224 -4.89 16.45 37.11
N GLY A 225 -5.90 16.94 36.37
CA GLY A 225 -5.88 16.96 34.90
C GLY A 225 -4.67 17.67 34.30
N GLY A 226 -4.29 18.83 34.85
CA GLY A 226 -3.15 19.60 34.35
C GLY A 226 -1.84 18.80 34.34
N LEU A 227 -1.61 17.95 35.36
CA LEU A 227 -0.43 17.08 35.40
C LEU A 227 -0.45 16.06 34.25
N LEU A 228 -1.60 15.45 33.95
CA LEU A 228 -1.72 14.51 32.83
C LEU A 228 -1.43 15.19 31.49
N GLU A 229 -1.90 16.43 31.32
CA GLU A 229 -1.66 17.23 30.12
C GLU A 229 -0.18 17.54 29.93
N THR A 230 0.51 18.00 30.98
CA THR A 230 1.96 18.28 30.95
C THR A 230 2.79 17.02 30.62
N HIS A 231 2.33 15.83 31.04
CA HIS A 231 3.00 14.57 30.72
C HIS A 231 2.70 14.07 29.29
N GLY A 232 1.76 14.71 28.60
CA GLY A 232 1.24 14.31 27.30
C GLY A 232 0.11 13.29 27.42
N LEU A 233 -1.05 13.65 26.85
CA LEU A 233 -2.28 12.83 26.93
C LEU A 233 -2.05 11.40 26.40
N PRO A 234 -2.70 10.37 26.94
CA PRO A 234 -2.55 8.99 26.44
C PRO A 234 -2.98 8.86 24.98
N ARG A 235 -2.03 8.56 24.08
CA ARG A 235 -2.28 8.56 22.62
C ARG A 235 -3.41 7.64 22.22
N ARG A 236 -3.46 6.43 22.80
CA ARG A 236 -4.47 5.42 22.45
C ARG A 236 -5.89 5.87 22.84
N SER A 237 -6.03 6.56 23.96
CA SER A 237 -7.31 7.09 24.43
C SER A 237 -7.79 8.25 23.55
N VAL A 238 -6.88 9.17 23.18
CA VAL A 238 -7.17 10.25 22.21
C VAL A 238 -7.57 9.67 20.84
N GLU A 239 -6.80 8.68 20.35
CA GLU A 239 -7.10 8.03 19.07
C GLU A 239 -8.44 7.28 19.08
N ALA A 240 -8.80 6.64 20.18
CA ALA A 240 -10.08 5.97 20.33
C ALA A 240 -11.24 6.99 20.42
N TYR A 241 -11.02 8.11 21.11
CA TYR A 241 -12.03 9.16 21.29
C TYR A 241 -12.41 9.84 19.97
N PHE A 242 -11.42 10.20 19.13
CA PHE A 242 -11.70 10.84 17.84
C PHE A 242 -11.88 9.87 16.67
N ASN A 243 -11.41 8.63 16.81
CA ASN A 243 -11.46 7.60 15.78
C ASN A 243 -11.01 8.11 14.39
N GLY A 244 -11.92 8.24 13.43
CA GLY A 244 -11.65 8.69 12.06
C GLY A 244 -11.39 10.21 11.92
N ARG A 245 -11.74 11.03 12.92
CA ARG A 245 -11.47 12.49 12.89
C ARG A 245 -9.98 12.84 12.94
N LEU A 246 -9.11 11.89 13.28
CA LEU A 246 -7.65 12.08 13.20
C LEU A 246 -7.07 11.64 11.86
N ASP A 247 -7.90 11.10 10.97
CA ASP A 247 -7.47 10.68 9.65
C ASP A 247 -7.67 11.87 8.70
N LEU A 248 -6.60 12.29 8.03
CA LEU A 248 -6.56 13.38 7.06
C LEU A 248 -6.26 12.81 5.68
N ASP A 249 -6.92 13.33 4.65
CA ASP A 249 -6.59 13.01 3.28
C ASP A 249 -5.74 14.12 2.68
N ILE A 250 -4.50 13.79 2.33
CA ILE A 250 -3.52 14.76 1.84
C ILE A 250 -2.92 14.29 0.52
N ASP A 251 -2.25 15.20 -0.18
CA ASP A 251 -1.30 14.81 -1.22
C ASP A 251 -0.04 14.26 -0.52
N PRO A 252 0.35 12.98 -0.73
CA PRO A 252 1.53 12.39 -0.12
C PRO A 252 2.83 13.14 -0.44
N ASN A 253 2.90 13.91 -1.53
CA ASN A 253 4.07 14.72 -1.86
C ASN A 253 4.25 15.94 -0.95
N GLN A 254 3.21 16.35 -0.22
CA GLN A 254 3.32 17.39 0.82
C GLN A 254 4.11 16.91 2.04
N LEU A 255 4.23 15.59 2.24
CA LEU A 255 5.05 15.01 3.31
C LEU A 255 6.52 14.89 2.86
N SER A 256 7.23 16.02 2.89
CA SER A 256 8.66 16.08 2.59
C SER A 256 9.55 15.75 3.79
N GLN A 257 9.08 16.03 5.01
CA GLN A 257 9.88 15.89 6.24
C GLN A 257 9.54 14.64 7.04
N GLY A 258 10.58 13.97 7.53
CA GLY A 258 10.51 12.77 8.35
C GLY A 258 11.20 12.93 9.69
N LEU A 259 10.60 12.34 10.72
CA LEU A 259 11.15 12.32 12.07
C LEU A 259 12.20 11.22 12.23
N SER A 260 13.42 11.59 12.58
CA SER A 260 14.42 10.64 13.05
C SER A 260 14.28 10.44 14.56
N PHE A 261 13.58 9.39 14.98
CA PHE A 261 13.42 9.09 16.41
C PHE A 261 14.74 9.00 17.20
N PRO A 262 15.86 8.46 16.64
CA PRO A 262 17.15 8.52 17.29
C PRO A 262 17.64 9.94 17.59
N ASP A 263 17.49 10.84 16.64
CA ASP A 263 18.07 12.18 16.73
C ASP A 263 17.14 13.13 17.49
N SER A 264 15.83 13.05 17.23
CA SER A 264 14.80 13.82 17.94
C SER A 264 14.59 13.36 19.39
N PHE A 265 14.86 12.08 19.69
CA PHE A 265 14.76 11.51 21.04
C PHE A 265 15.98 10.60 21.34
N PRO A 266 17.15 11.20 21.67
CA PRO A 266 18.38 10.46 21.92
C PRO A 266 18.23 9.46 23.07
N ASN A 267 17.51 9.84 24.11
CA ASN A 267 17.25 8.97 25.25
C ASN A 267 16.24 7.85 24.88
N ARG A 268 16.69 6.59 24.96
CA ARG A 268 15.87 5.41 24.64
C ARG A 268 14.61 5.28 25.51
N THR A 269 14.68 5.69 26.78
CA THR A 269 13.52 5.67 27.69
C THR A 269 12.51 6.73 27.29
N GLN A 270 12.96 7.94 26.95
CA GLN A 270 12.10 9.00 26.42
C GLN A 270 11.43 8.56 25.11
N ARG A 271 12.20 7.98 24.18
CA ARG A 271 11.69 7.44 22.90
C ARG A 271 10.56 6.42 23.11
N ARG A 272 10.68 5.57 24.12
CA ARG A 272 9.61 4.62 24.49
C ARG A 272 8.38 5.33 25.05
N LYS A 273 8.57 6.36 25.88
CA LYS A 273 7.48 7.16 26.45
C LYS A 273 6.71 7.93 25.37
N VAL A 274 7.40 8.68 24.51
CA VAL A 274 6.76 9.54 23.48
C VAL A 274 5.86 8.74 22.53
N SER A 275 6.21 7.48 22.24
CA SER A 275 5.37 6.59 21.41
C SER A 275 3.98 6.27 21.98
N ASN A 276 3.73 6.55 23.27
CA ASN A 276 2.45 6.29 23.96
C ASN A 276 1.69 7.58 24.34
N ILE A 277 2.24 8.77 24.11
CA ILE A 277 1.59 10.05 24.41
C ILE A 277 1.28 10.85 23.13
N PHE A 278 0.25 11.68 23.20
CA PHE A 278 -0.25 12.47 22.07
C PHE A 278 0.44 13.84 21.97
N ILE A 279 0.70 14.51 23.10
CA ILE A 279 1.39 15.80 23.11
C ILE A 279 2.88 15.54 23.36
N TRP A 280 3.74 15.98 22.45
CA TRP A 280 5.19 15.76 22.55
C TRP A 280 5.91 17.02 22.99
N PRO A 281 6.66 16.97 24.12
CA PRO A 281 7.45 18.08 24.59
C PRO A 281 8.81 18.16 23.89
N GLY A 282 9.47 19.31 24.04
CA GLY A 282 10.83 19.56 23.55
C GLY A 282 10.91 19.79 22.04
N ASP A 283 12.14 19.96 21.55
CA ASP A 283 12.42 20.43 20.19
C ASP A 283 12.57 19.30 19.15
N TRP A 284 11.71 18.29 19.23
CA TRP A 284 11.82 17.08 18.41
C TRP A 284 11.70 17.35 16.90
N ASP A 285 11.05 18.45 16.53
CA ASP A 285 10.75 18.88 15.17
C ASP A 285 11.89 19.68 14.51
N LEU A 286 12.86 20.18 15.28
CA LEU A 286 14.01 20.89 14.72
C LEU A 286 14.96 19.97 13.95
N VAL A 287 14.94 18.67 14.29
CA VAL A 287 15.75 17.64 13.64
C VAL A 287 14.83 16.76 12.80
N THR A 288 14.55 17.23 11.60
CA THR A 288 13.83 16.48 10.57
C THR A 288 14.74 16.15 9.40
N ALA A 289 14.49 15.01 8.76
CA ALA A 289 15.22 14.55 7.60
C ALA A 289 14.31 14.59 6.37
N ASP A 290 14.89 14.99 5.24
CA ASP A 290 14.24 14.93 3.94
C ASP A 290 13.91 13.47 3.57
N LEU A 291 12.63 13.17 3.42
CA LEU A 291 12.13 11.84 3.08
C LEU A 291 12.53 11.41 1.67
N SER A 292 12.68 12.37 0.75
CA SER A 292 13.05 12.08 -0.64
C SER A 292 14.44 11.43 -0.74
N ARG A 293 15.31 11.70 0.25
CA ARG A 293 16.67 11.15 0.34
C ARG A 293 16.75 9.87 1.16
N SER A 294 15.63 9.41 1.72
CA SER A 294 15.62 8.24 2.59
C SER A 294 16.00 6.96 1.82
N GLN A 295 16.61 5.99 2.51
CA GLN A 295 16.89 4.68 1.92
C GLN A 295 15.62 3.98 1.40
N ARG A 296 14.46 4.23 2.04
CA ARG A 296 13.18 3.64 1.62
C ARG A 296 12.71 4.25 0.30
N GLN A 297 12.87 5.57 0.14
CA GLN A 297 12.56 6.23 -1.12
C GLN A 297 13.46 5.70 -2.24
N ARG A 298 14.78 5.66 -2.02
CA ARG A 298 15.72 5.11 -3.01
C ARG A 298 15.40 3.67 -3.42
N PHE A 299 15.11 2.80 -2.45
CA PHE A 299 14.73 1.41 -2.71
C PHE A 299 13.44 1.29 -3.55
N VAL A 300 12.40 2.06 -3.22
CA VAL A 300 11.13 2.02 -3.95
C VAL A 300 11.29 2.59 -5.36
N GLN A 301 12.00 3.71 -5.49
CA GLN A 301 12.29 4.33 -6.78
C GLN A 301 13.09 3.38 -7.68
N ASP A 302 14.14 2.76 -7.15
CA ASP A 302 14.98 1.80 -7.87
C ASP A 302 14.18 0.60 -8.42
N ILE A 303 13.24 0.05 -7.63
CA ILE A 303 12.34 -1.01 -8.10
C ILE A 303 11.41 -0.52 -9.21
N TRP A 304 10.90 0.71 -9.08
CA TRP A 304 9.97 1.27 -10.05
C TRP A 304 10.65 1.60 -11.37
N ASP A 305 11.85 2.19 -11.33
CA ASP A 305 12.61 2.54 -12.52
C ASP A 305 13.02 1.29 -13.32
N HIS A 306 13.36 0.20 -12.62
CA HIS A 306 13.73 -1.08 -13.22
C HIS A 306 12.55 -2.06 -13.31
N ARG A 307 11.30 -1.58 -13.30
CA ARG A 307 10.10 -2.46 -13.27
C ARG A 307 9.94 -3.38 -14.49
N LEU A 308 10.63 -3.09 -15.60
CA LEU A 308 10.69 -3.96 -16.78
C LEU A 308 11.59 -5.18 -16.58
N ASP A 309 12.69 -5.00 -15.84
CA ASP A 309 13.66 -6.04 -15.53
C ASP A 309 14.34 -5.74 -14.18
N LEU A 310 13.88 -6.41 -13.13
CA LEU A 310 14.36 -6.19 -11.76
C LEU A 310 15.81 -6.65 -11.57
N THR A 311 16.37 -7.48 -12.44
CA THR A 311 17.77 -7.93 -12.36
C THR A 311 18.75 -6.78 -12.61
N THR A 312 18.29 -5.73 -13.28
CA THR A 312 19.08 -4.52 -13.58
C THR A 312 19.08 -3.49 -12.44
N SER A 313 18.30 -3.74 -11.37
CA SER A 313 18.17 -2.80 -10.24
C SER A 313 19.36 -2.83 -9.29
N ASN A 314 19.66 -1.69 -8.67
CA ASN A 314 20.71 -1.62 -7.63
C ASN A 314 20.35 -2.49 -6.42
N SER A 315 19.05 -2.56 -6.08
CA SER A 315 18.53 -3.38 -5.00
C SER A 315 18.77 -4.87 -5.25
N TYR A 316 18.66 -5.34 -6.49
CA TYR A 316 19.01 -6.71 -6.85
C TYR A 316 20.51 -6.95 -6.66
N ALA A 317 21.36 -6.09 -7.23
CA ALA A 317 22.82 -6.19 -7.09
C ALA A 317 23.27 -6.23 -5.61
N GLU A 318 22.78 -5.30 -4.77
CA GLU A 318 23.10 -5.25 -3.33
C GLU A 318 22.66 -6.51 -2.56
N LEU A 319 21.54 -7.14 -2.95
CA LEU A 319 21.03 -8.34 -2.30
C LEU A 319 21.79 -9.59 -2.76
N THR A 320 22.16 -9.66 -4.04
CA THR A 320 23.00 -10.73 -4.61
C THR A 320 24.40 -10.68 -4.01
N GLU A 321 25.01 -9.50 -3.88
CA GLU A 321 26.33 -9.37 -3.23
C GLU A 321 26.31 -9.91 -1.78
N LYS A 322 25.26 -9.62 -1.01
CA LYS A 322 25.09 -10.16 0.35
C LYS A 322 24.91 -11.68 0.35
N LEU A 323 24.22 -12.23 -0.65
CA LEU A 323 24.05 -13.66 -0.82
C LEU A 323 25.41 -14.33 -1.10
N GLU A 324 26.19 -13.80 -2.05
CA GLU A 324 27.52 -14.28 -2.42
C GLU A 324 28.51 -14.22 -1.25
N GLN A 325 28.41 -13.20 -0.40
CA GLN A 325 29.19 -13.07 0.83
C GLN A 325 28.76 -14.06 1.95
N GLY A 326 27.80 -14.95 1.70
CA GLY A 326 27.26 -15.89 2.68
C GLY A 326 26.44 -15.22 3.79
N ARG A 327 25.97 -13.98 3.56
CA ARG A 327 25.21 -13.16 4.51
C ARG A 327 23.84 -12.77 3.94
N PRO A 328 23.02 -13.74 3.49
CA PRO A 328 21.72 -13.45 2.90
C PRO A 328 20.83 -12.66 3.88
N LEU A 329 19.97 -11.81 3.32
CA LEU A 329 19.04 -11.04 4.14
C LEU A 329 18.09 -12.00 4.89
N ARG A 330 18.02 -11.84 6.21
CA ARG A 330 17.14 -12.63 7.10
C ARG A 330 16.30 -11.71 7.96
N SER A 331 14.98 -11.71 7.75
CA SER A 331 14.02 -10.93 8.52
C SER A 331 13.10 -11.81 9.33
N HIS A 332 13.49 -12.15 10.56
CA HIS A 332 12.69 -12.98 11.46
C HIS A 332 11.35 -12.36 11.86
N HIS A 333 11.18 -11.04 11.78
CA HIS A 333 9.88 -10.40 12.03
C HIS A 333 8.90 -10.58 10.88
N HIS A 334 9.39 -10.78 9.65
CA HIS A 334 8.56 -11.00 8.47
C HIS A 334 8.59 -12.46 7.98
N GLY A 335 9.42 -13.30 8.61
CA GLY A 335 9.66 -14.68 8.19
C GLY A 335 10.45 -14.80 6.89
N ILE A 336 11.11 -13.73 6.43
CA ILE A 336 11.74 -13.67 5.10
C ILE A 336 13.20 -14.13 5.18
N VAL A 337 13.61 -14.99 4.25
CA VAL A 337 15.02 -15.30 3.95
C VAL A 337 15.25 -15.18 2.45
N LEU A 338 16.31 -14.48 2.06
CA LEU A 338 16.72 -14.28 0.66
C LEU A 338 18.03 -15.04 0.40
N ASP A 339 17.95 -16.37 0.42
CA ASP A 339 19.08 -17.30 0.28
C ASP A 339 19.26 -17.86 -1.15
N SER A 340 18.55 -17.28 -2.12
CA SER A 340 18.73 -17.55 -3.54
C SER A 340 18.32 -16.33 -4.37
N GLU A 341 18.86 -16.22 -5.58
CA GLU A 341 18.48 -15.18 -6.54
C GLU A 341 16.97 -15.21 -6.85
N ALA A 342 16.39 -16.39 -6.99
CA ALA A 342 14.95 -16.55 -7.20
C ALA A 342 14.15 -15.90 -6.06
N ARG A 343 14.56 -16.07 -4.79
CA ARG A 343 13.89 -15.43 -3.65
C ARG A 343 14.12 -13.92 -3.61
N ILE A 344 15.29 -13.44 -4.04
CA ILE A 344 15.55 -12.00 -4.20
C ILE A 344 14.57 -11.42 -5.23
N LEU A 345 14.42 -12.05 -6.39
CA LEU A 345 13.49 -11.59 -7.43
C LEU A 345 12.03 -11.65 -6.98
N ILE A 346 11.62 -12.70 -6.28
CA ILE A 346 10.27 -12.79 -5.67
C ILE A 346 10.04 -11.66 -4.65
N TYR A 347 11.07 -11.32 -3.88
CA TYR A 347 10.99 -10.22 -2.92
C TYR A 347 10.79 -8.88 -3.61
N LEU A 348 11.60 -8.56 -4.62
CA LEU A 348 11.49 -7.31 -5.38
C LEU A 348 10.20 -7.24 -6.21
N SER A 349 9.80 -8.34 -6.84
CA SER A 349 8.56 -8.42 -7.64
C SER A 349 7.32 -8.18 -6.80
N ARG A 350 7.34 -8.56 -5.51
CA ARG A 350 6.27 -8.25 -4.57
C ARG A 350 6.13 -6.75 -4.31
N TYR A 351 7.24 -6.02 -4.19
CA TYR A 351 7.20 -4.56 -4.08
C TYR A 351 6.67 -3.91 -5.36
N ARG A 352 7.16 -4.35 -6.53
CA ARG A 352 6.64 -3.91 -7.83
C ARG A 352 5.12 -4.12 -7.90
N LEU A 353 4.63 -5.29 -7.52
CA LEU A 353 3.22 -5.62 -7.55
C LEU A 353 2.39 -4.80 -6.54
N TYR A 354 2.95 -4.43 -5.38
CA TYR A 354 2.31 -3.47 -4.47
C TYR A 354 2.18 -2.07 -5.07
N MET A 355 3.18 -1.64 -5.85
CA MET A 355 3.11 -0.37 -6.56
C MET A 355 2.08 -0.42 -7.69
N GLU A 356 1.97 -1.54 -8.40
CA GLU A 356 0.94 -1.72 -9.42
C GLU A 356 -0.48 -1.75 -8.82
N ASP A 357 -0.67 -2.41 -7.68
CA ASP A 357 -1.93 -2.35 -6.93
C ASP A 357 -2.30 -0.92 -6.56
N MET A 358 -1.35 -0.17 -5.99
CA MET A 358 -1.56 1.22 -5.58
C MET A 358 -1.80 2.16 -6.77
N SER A 359 -1.12 1.94 -7.90
CA SER A 359 -1.34 2.68 -9.14
C SER A 359 -2.76 2.47 -9.67
N CYS A 360 -3.26 1.23 -9.62
CA CYS A 360 -4.58 0.87 -10.12
C CYS A 360 -5.73 1.33 -9.20
N PHE A 361 -5.60 1.11 -7.89
CA PHE A 361 -6.71 1.27 -6.94
C PHE A 361 -6.52 2.44 -5.96
N GLY A 362 -5.41 3.16 -6.07
CA GLY A 362 -5.06 4.24 -5.17
C GLY A 362 -4.55 3.77 -3.82
N PHE A 363 -4.41 4.74 -2.91
CA PHE A 363 -3.90 4.49 -1.57
C PHE A 363 -4.97 3.88 -0.65
N LYS A 364 -4.83 2.60 -0.30
CA LYS A 364 -5.75 1.90 0.62
C LYS A 364 -5.33 2.08 2.07
N ALA A 365 -5.92 3.01 2.82
CA ALA A 365 -5.51 3.35 4.19
C ALA A 365 -5.33 2.11 5.11
N ASP A 366 -6.26 1.17 5.00
CA ASP A 366 -6.35 -0.02 5.84
C ASP A 366 -5.45 -1.19 5.40
N LEU A 367 -4.70 -1.03 4.31
CA LEU A 367 -3.76 -2.04 3.83
C LEU A 367 -2.48 -2.07 4.68
N GLY A 368 -2.28 -3.15 5.42
CA GLY A 368 -1.09 -3.37 6.27
C GLY A 368 -1.31 -2.99 7.74
N LYS A 369 -0.36 -3.38 8.60
CA LYS A 369 -0.52 -3.27 10.06
C LYS A 369 -0.88 -1.88 10.58
N ASP A 370 -0.29 -0.84 9.99
CA ASP A 370 -0.31 0.51 10.54
C ASP A 370 -0.67 1.56 9.48
N LYS A 371 -1.67 2.40 9.78
CA LYS A 371 -1.95 3.63 9.02
C LYS A 371 -0.71 4.54 8.99
N LEU A 372 -0.56 5.35 7.93
CA LEU A 372 0.52 6.33 7.81
C LEU A 372 0.44 7.33 8.96
N GLY A 373 1.32 7.19 9.95
CA GLY A 373 1.37 8.11 11.08
C GLY A 373 2.07 9.40 10.70
N ILE A 374 1.51 10.53 11.12
CA ILE A 374 2.14 11.85 11.12
C ILE A 374 2.11 12.47 12.53
N ALA A 375 2.94 13.47 12.75
CA ALA A 375 2.89 14.38 13.89
C ALA A 375 2.75 15.83 13.37
N ILE A 376 2.16 16.70 14.17
CA ILE A 376 2.08 18.14 13.89
C ILE A 376 3.24 18.83 14.60
N ASP A 377 4.08 19.57 13.86
CA ASP A 377 5.22 20.31 14.42
C ASP A 377 4.79 21.57 15.19
N ARG A 378 5.75 22.36 15.71
CA ARG A 378 5.44 23.59 16.45
C ARG A 378 4.69 24.65 15.63
N ASN A 379 4.81 24.61 14.31
CA ASN A 379 4.27 25.59 13.37
C ASN A 379 2.99 25.10 12.68
N GLY A 380 2.56 23.86 12.93
CA GLY A 380 1.38 23.26 12.30
C GLY A 380 1.67 22.41 11.07
N HIS A 381 2.93 22.22 10.68
CA HIS A 381 3.27 21.38 9.53
C HIS A 381 3.19 19.89 9.86
N LEU A 382 2.93 19.09 8.82
CA LEU A 382 2.85 17.64 8.91
C LEU A 382 4.24 17.01 8.83
N VAL A 383 4.67 16.31 9.88
CA VAL A 383 5.93 15.57 9.93
C VAL A 383 5.68 14.08 9.94
N LYS A 384 6.32 13.34 9.04
CA LYS A 384 6.14 11.90 8.95
C LYS A 384 6.84 11.16 10.09
N ILE A 385 6.16 10.21 10.72
CA ILE A 385 6.78 9.33 11.74
C ILE A 385 7.01 7.91 11.22
N ASN A 386 7.80 7.09 11.92
CA ASN A 386 8.34 5.76 11.50
C ASN A 386 7.36 4.67 10.99
N LYS A 387 6.06 4.92 10.89
CA LYS A 387 5.06 3.91 10.47
C LYS A 387 4.65 4.05 9.00
N GLY A 388 4.86 3.01 8.21
CA GLY A 388 4.42 2.97 6.80
C GLY A 388 5.30 3.77 5.83
N LEU A 389 6.60 3.91 6.13
CA LEU A 389 7.55 4.64 5.26
C LEU A 389 7.61 4.08 3.83
N HIS A 390 7.59 2.75 3.65
CA HIS A 390 7.55 2.15 2.30
C HIS A 390 6.27 2.53 1.54
N ARG A 391 5.11 2.51 2.20
CA ARG A 391 3.83 2.85 1.57
C ARG A 391 3.76 4.32 1.16
N LEU A 392 4.32 5.21 1.98
CA LEU A 392 4.47 6.62 1.60
C LEU A 392 5.40 6.77 0.39
N ALA A 393 6.57 6.13 0.44
CA ALA A 393 7.53 6.19 -0.66
C ALA A 393 6.92 5.67 -1.97
N MET A 394 6.13 4.60 -1.92
CA MET A 394 5.36 4.12 -3.09
C MET A 394 4.37 5.17 -3.59
N ALA A 395 3.60 5.77 -2.69
CA ALA A 395 2.60 6.77 -3.05
C ALA A 395 3.23 8.00 -3.71
N GLN A 396 4.37 8.48 -3.18
CA GLN A 396 5.15 9.58 -3.73
C GLN A 396 5.75 9.22 -5.10
N THR A 397 6.40 8.06 -5.20
CA THR A 397 7.00 7.56 -6.47
C THR A 397 5.97 7.42 -7.59
N LEU A 398 4.75 7.00 -7.25
CA LEU A 398 3.66 6.81 -8.20
C LEU A 398 2.91 8.11 -8.55
N GLY A 399 3.16 9.22 -7.83
CA GLY A 399 2.36 10.44 -7.98
C GLY A 399 0.91 10.26 -7.54
N ILE A 400 0.66 9.46 -6.50
CA ILE A 400 -0.69 9.31 -5.94
C ILE A 400 -1.17 10.66 -5.43
N ARG A 401 -2.39 11.06 -5.80
CA ARG A 401 -2.90 12.40 -5.48
C ARG A 401 -3.56 12.53 -4.11
N ARG A 402 -3.99 11.41 -3.53
CA ARG A 402 -4.68 11.39 -2.23
C ARG A 402 -4.24 10.17 -1.41
N ALA A 403 -3.75 10.41 -0.22
CA ALA A 403 -3.40 9.39 0.75
C ALA A 403 -3.92 9.74 2.14
N THR A 404 -4.58 8.78 2.78
CA THR A 404 -5.05 8.94 4.16
C THR A 404 -3.89 8.77 5.14
N VAL A 405 -3.63 9.80 5.93
CA VAL A 405 -2.67 9.81 7.03
C VAL A 405 -3.40 9.97 8.35
N ARG A 406 -2.77 9.56 9.45
CA ARG A 406 -3.34 9.66 10.79
C ARG A 406 -2.47 10.52 11.68
N ILE A 407 -3.07 11.53 12.30
CA ILE A 407 -2.44 12.32 13.37
C ILE A 407 -2.22 11.39 14.57
N ARG A 408 -0.95 11.21 14.94
CA ARG A 408 -0.55 10.37 16.07
C ARG A 408 -0.09 11.20 17.25
N SER A 409 0.42 12.40 16.98
CA SER A 409 0.96 13.31 17.98
C SER A 409 0.94 14.75 17.49
N ILE A 410 1.04 15.68 18.43
CA ILE A 410 1.16 17.12 18.19
C ILE A 410 2.26 17.70 19.07
N HIS A 411 2.90 18.77 18.59
CA HIS A 411 3.92 19.48 19.35
C HIS A 411 3.30 20.22 20.55
N GLN A 412 3.98 20.26 21.69
CA GLN A 412 3.49 20.94 22.89
C GLN A 412 3.25 22.44 22.67
N LEU A 413 4.19 23.15 22.04
CA LEU A 413 4.01 24.59 21.74
C LEU A 413 2.79 24.84 20.84
N TRP A 414 2.61 24.02 19.81
CA TRP A 414 1.43 24.10 18.93
C TRP A 414 0.14 23.86 19.73
N TRP A 415 0.14 22.85 20.61
CA TRP A 415 -0.98 22.57 21.50
C TRP A 415 -1.33 23.78 22.39
N GLU A 416 -0.35 24.35 23.09
CA GLU A 416 -0.55 25.49 23.99
C GLU A 416 -1.14 26.70 23.25
N GLN A 417 -0.65 26.98 22.03
CA GLN A 417 -1.15 28.06 21.20
C GLN A 417 -2.62 27.87 20.80
N HIS A 418 -3.03 26.66 20.45
CA HIS A 418 -4.35 26.40 19.86
C HIS A 418 -5.43 25.99 20.85
N LYS A 419 -5.08 25.50 22.05
CA LYS A 419 -6.07 25.30 23.12
C LYS A 419 -6.54 26.62 23.74
N GLY A 420 -5.69 27.66 23.74
CA GLY A 420 -5.92 28.90 24.49
C GLY A 420 -6.27 28.64 25.96
N ASN A 421 -7.31 29.29 26.47
CA ASN A 421 -7.77 29.13 27.86
C ASN A 421 -8.69 27.92 28.09
N ALA A 422 -8.92 27.10 27.06
CA ALA A 422 -9.75 25.92 27.15
C ALA A 422 -9.13 24.86 28.08
N LYS A 423 -9.98 24.02 28.69
CA LYS A 423 -9.54 22.88 29.49
C LYS A 423 -10.29 21.61 29.10
N GLY A 424 -9.67 20.47 29.35
CA GLY A 424 -10.27 19.15 29.14
C GLY A 424 -10.80 18.96 27.72
N ARG A 425 -12.05 18.51 27.60
CA ARG A 425 -12.69 18.25 26.30
C ARG A 425 -12.64 19.44 25.35
N GLY A 426 -12.98 20.65 25.82
CA GLY A 426 -13.04 21.83 24.97
C GLY A 426 -11.67 22.31 24.47
N ALA A 427 -10.58 21.93 25.13
CA ALA A 427 -9.22 22.15 24.63
C ALA A 427 -8.88 21.17 23.51
N LEU A 428 -9.21 19.89 23.73
CA LEU A 428 -8.94 18.84 22.78
C LEU A 428 -9.72 19.01 21.47
N GLU A 429 -11.01 19.32 21.56
CA GLU A 429 -11.87 19.55 20.40
C GLU A 429 -11.38 20.72 19.56
N ARG A 430 -11.03 21.86 20.20
CA ARG A 430 -10.46 23.02 19.51
C ARG A 430 -9.18 22.69 18.76
N ALA A 431 -8.24 22.02 19.42
CA ALA A 431 -6.98 21.64 18.80
C ALA A 431 -7.21 20.73 17.58
N ILE A 432 -8.05 19.70 17.70
CA ILE A 432 -8.31 18.80 16.57
C ILE A 432 -9.04 19.52 15.43
N ASP A 433 -10.03 20.37 15.73
CA ASP A 433 -10.77 21.10 14.71
C ASP A 433 -9.87 22.01 13.88
N VAL A 434 -8.86 22.65 14.50
CA VAL A 434 -7.86 23.44 13.76
C VAL A 434 -7.07 22.56 12.80
N VAL A 435 -6.50 21.45 13.27
CA VAL A 435 -5.67 20.58 12.40
C VAL A 435 -6.49 19.99 11.26
N THR A 436 -7.74 19.61 11.50
CA THR A 436 -8.58 18.93 10.49
C THR A 436 -9.20 19.87 9.45
N ARG A 437 -9.14 21.18 9.65
CA ARG A 437 -9.63 22.20 8.69
C ARG A 437 -8.55 22.69 7.73
N THR A 438 -7.30 22.35 8.01
CA THR A 438 -6.13 22.65 7.16
C THR A 438 -5.96 21.54 6.14
#